data_AF-A0A960HT01-F1
#
_entry.id   AF-A0A960HT01-F1
#
_cell.length_a   1.000
_cell.length_b   1.000
_cell.length_c   1.000
_cell.angle_alpha   90.00
_cell.angle_beta   90.00
_cell.angle_gamma   90.00
#
_symmetry.space_group_name_H-M   'P 1'
#
loop_
_entity.id
_entity.type
_entity.pdbx_description
1 polymer ?
#
loop_
_entity_poly.entity_id
_entity_poly.type
_entity_poly.pdbx_seq_one_letter_code
_entity_poly.pdbx_strand_id
1 'polypeptide(L)'
;VGCVLVDPDGRIVGRGHTQPGGRPHAEVVALARAGERARGATAYVTLEPCSHTGETGPCADALVAAGIVRCVVTMVDPDPRVSGRGIERMRAAGIEVEVGRDAERAAQISAGFLSRVLQGRPHVTLKLATTLDGRIATHTGVSRWITGEDARRLGHGLRAQADAILVGSLTAIADDPELTCRLPGLAHRSPVRIVVDSHLRLPLTARIV
;
A
#
# COMPACT_ATOMS: atom_id res chain seq x y z
N VAL A 1 0.17 6.70 1.10
CA VAL A 1 -0.86 7.76 1.23
C VAL A 1 -0.89 8.57 -0.05
N GLY A 2 -2.05 9.09 -0.44
CA GLY A 2 -2.22 10.07 -1.53
C GLY A 2 -2.76 11.40 -1.00
N CYS A 3 -2.37 12.50 -1.64
CA CYS A 3 -2.82 13.86 -1.33
C CYS A 3 -3.07 14.63 -2.63
N VAL A 4 -4.20 15.34 -2.71
CA VAL A 4 -4.51 16.27 -3.80
C VAL A 4 -4.94 17.61 -3.20
N LEU A 5 -4.39 18.71 -3.73
CA LEU A 5 -4.79 20.07 -3.39
C LEU A 5 -5.62 20.66 -4.53
N VAL A 6 -6.77 21.22 -4.18
CA VAL A 6 -7.72 21.82 -5.13
C VAL A 6 -7.97 23.27 -4.74
N ASP A 7 -7.73 24.20 -5.65
CA ASP A 7 -7.97 25.64 -5.41
C ASP A 7 -9.48 25.97 -5.38
N PRO A 8 -9.88 27.19 -4.93
CA PRO A 8 -11.29 27.58 -4.85
C PRO A 8 -12.07 27.51 -6.17
N ASP A 9 -11.37 27.60 -7.31
CA ASP A 9 -11.97 27.48 -8.64
C ASP A 9 -12.16 26.01 -9.08
N GLY A 10 -11.83 25.05 -8.20
CA GLY A 10 -11.95 23.62 -8.46
C GLY A 10 -10.79 23.03 -9.27
N ARG A 11 -9.67 23.74 -9.45
CA ARG A 11 -8.53 23.22 -10.21
C ARG A 11 -7.55 22.50 -9.30
N ILE A 12 -7.02 21.38 -9.79
CA ILE A 12 -5.97 20.66 -9.07
C ILE A 12 -4.66 21.43 -9.19
N VAL A 13 -4.13 21.88 -8.05
CA VAL A 13 -2.90 22.68 -7.96
C VAL A 13 -1.71 21.88 -7.46
N GLY A 14 -1.96 20.79 -6.75
CA GLY A 14 -0.92 19.89 -6.25
C GLY A 14 -1.42 18.45 -6.19
N ARG A 15 -0.53 17.51 -6.49
CA ARG A 15 -0.79 16.06 -6.33
C ARG A 15 0.44 15.41 -5.73
N GLY A 16 0.27 14.54 -4.76
CA GLY A 16 1.37 13.82 -4.14
C GLY A 16 0.97 12.43 -3.70
N HIS A 17 1.96 11.54 -3.65
CA HIS A 17 1.86 10.29 -2.92
C HIS A 17 3.12 10.12 -2.08
N THR A 18 3.03 9.35 -1.00
CA THR A 18 4.20 9.00 -0.18
C THR A 18 5.26 8.33 -1.07
N GLN A 19 6.48 8.84 -1.04
CA GLN A 19 7.57 8.35 -1.89
C GLN A 19 8.20 7.06 -1.32
N PRO A 20 8.98 6.32 -2.13
CA PRO A 20 9.73 5.16 -1.65
C PRO A 20 10.54 5.48 -0.39
N GLY A 21 10.63 4.54 0.55
CA GLY A 21 11.23 4.78 1.88
C GLY A 21 10.30 5.48 2.87
N GLY A 22 9.07 5.84 2.48
CA GLY A 22 8.08 6.43 3.37
C GLY A 22 8.19 7.95 3.51
N ARG A 23 9.14 8.59 2.82
CA ARG A 23 9.35 10.05 2.80
C ARG A 23 9.84 10.52 1.42
N PRO A 24 9.52 11.77 1.02
CA PRO A 24 8.56 12.68 1.66
C PRO A 24 7.12 12.13 1.63
N HIS A 25 6.31 12.63 2.57
CA HIS A 25 4.88 12.32 2.65
C HIS A 25 4.10 12.94 1.48
N ALA A 26 2.90 12.41 1.25
CA ALA A 26 2.06 12.79 0.11
C ALA A 26 1.71 14.29 0.15
N GLU A 27 1.42 14.79 1.34
CA GLU A 27 1.04 16.17 1.64
C GLU A 27 2.19 17.12 1.32
N VAL A 28 3.42 16.79 1.74
CA VAL A 28 4.62 17.57 1.44
C VAL A 28 4.87 17.63 -0.07
N VAL A 29 4.72 16.51 -0.78
CA VAL A 29 4.87 16.46 -2.25
C VAL A 29 3.79 17.28 -2.94
N ALA A 30 2.54 17.20 -2.48
CA ALA A 30 1.44 17.98 -3.04
C ALA A 30 1.63 19.48 -2.81
N LEU A 31 2.00 19.88 -1.60
CA LEU A 31 2.30 21.27 -1.23
C LEU A 31 3.45 21.86 -2.04
N ALA A 32 4.56 21.12 -2.17
CA ALA A 32 5.70 21.55 -2.98
C ALA A 32 5.33 21.81 -4.45
N ARG A 33 4.41 21.02 -5.00
CA ARG A 33 3.90 21.20 -6.37
C ARG A 33 2.91 22.37 -6.48
N ALA A 34 2.12 22.61 -5.44
CA ALA A 34 1.15 23.69 -5.41
C ALA A 34 1.80 25.07 -5.21
N GLY A 35 2.87 25.14 -4.41
CA GLY A 35 3.48 26.41 -4.01
C GLY A 35 2.45 27.34 -3.36
N GLU A 36 2.49 28.63 -3.70
CA GLU A 36 1.56 29.65 -3.17
C GLU A 36 0.08 29.36 -3.50
N ARG A 37 -0.20 28.54 -4.52
CA ARG A 37 -1.57 28.16 -4.89
C ARG A 37 -2.22 27.22 -3.87
N ALA A 38 -1.47 26.71 -2.89
CA ALA A 38 -2.03 25.96 -1.77
C ALA A 38 -2.84 26.86 -0.82
N ARG A 39 -2.57 28.16 -0.77
CA ARG A 39 -3.29 29.09 0.10
C ARG A 39 -4.76 29.18 -0.32
N GLY A 40 -5.67 28.96 0.62
CA GLY A 40 -7.11 28.92 0.34
C GLY A 40 -7.59 27.61 -0.28
N ALA A 41 -6.72 26.62 -0.51
CA ALA A 41 -7.09 25.36 -1.15
C ALA A 41 -7.82 24.40 -0.19
N THR A 42 -8.45 23.39 -0.76
CA THR A 42 -8.90 22.17 -0.07
C THR A 42 -7.89 21.05 -0.28
N ALA A 43 -7.44 20.41 0.80
CA ALA A 43 -6.65 19.18 0.75
C ALA A 43 -7.55 17.94 0.81
N TYR A 44 -7.30 16.96 -0.04
CA TYR A 44 -7.92 15.63 0.01
C TYR A 44 -6.83 14.61 0.30
N VAL A 45 -6.89 13.93 1.44
CA VAL A 45 -5.85 13.02 1.92
C VAL A 45 -6.44 11.65 2.26
N THR A 46 -5.79 10.59 1.81
CA THR A 46 -6.30 9.21 1.98
C THR A 46 -6.11 8.65 3.39
N LEU A 47 -5.29 9.30 4.22
CA LEU A 47 -4.99 8.96 5.60
C LEU A 47 -4.77 10.27 6.38
N GLU A 48 -5.08 10.27 7.67
CA GLU A 48 -4.85 11.42 8.54
C GLU A 48 -3.41 11.96 8.44
N PRO A 49 -3.22 13.28 8.23
CA PRO A 49 -1.89 13.88 8.22
C PRO A 49 -1.17 13.71 9.55
N CYS A 50 0.09 13.29 9.50
CA CYS A 50 0.85 13.00 10.71
C CYS A 50 1.02 14.24 11.61
N SER A 51 0.98 14.03 12.93
CA SER A 51 1.07 15.05 13.98
C SER A 51 2.36 14.98 14.82
N HIS A 52 3.20 13.96 14.59
CA HIS A 52 4.47 13.77 15.28
C HIS A 52 5.65 14.23 14.43
N THR A 53 6.68 14.76 15.08
CA THR A 53 7.95 15.11 14.44
C THR A 53 8.79 13.85 14.30
N GLY A 54 9.10 13.47 13.06
CA GLY A 54 10.09 12.43 12.74
C GLY A 54 11.36 13.08 12.20
N GLU A 55 11.91 12.54 11.10
CA GLU A 55 13.00 13.19 10.35
C GLU A 55 12.55 14.52 9.70
N THR A 56 11.27 14.64 9.38
CA THR A 56 10.62 15.86 8.87
C THR A 56 9.56 16.35 9.86
N GLY A 57 9.22 17.64 9.78
CA GLY A 57 8.11 18.22 10.54
C GLY A 57 6.76 17.56 10.21
N PRO A 58 5.75 17.70 11.10
CA PRO A 58 4.43 17.11 10.92
C PRO A 58 3.70 17.63 9.67
N CYS A 59 3.01 16.76 8.95
CA CYS A 59 2.25 17.15 7.76
C CYS A 59 1.05 18.03 8.10
N ALA A 60 0.43 17.84 9.27
CA ALA A 60 -0.60 18.73 9.77
C ALA A 60 -0.08 20.18 9.90
N ASP A 61 1.13 20.38 10.42
CA ASP A 61 1.74 21.72 10.54
C ASP A 61 2.05 22.31 9.17
N ALA A 62 2.55 21.50 8.24
CA ALA A 62 2.85 21.94 6.88
C ALA A 62 1.59 22.42 6.14
N LEU A 63 0.46 21.72 6.31
CA LEU A 63 -0.83 22.10 5.72
C LEU A 63 -1.37 23.40 6.36
N VAL A 64 -1.23 23.54 7.69
CA VAL A 64 -1.59 24.79 8.40
C VAL A 64 -0.74 25.96 7.91
N ALA A 65 0.58 25.79 7.84
CA ALA A 65 1.49 26.84 7.39
C ALA A 65 1.25 27.25 5.93
N ALA A 66 0.82 26.31 5.08
CA ALA A 66 0.44 26.60 3.70
C ALA A 66 -0.86 27.41 3.58
N GLY A 67 -1.65 27.51 4.65
CA GLY A 67 -2.88 28.29 4.67
C GLY A 67 -4.02 27.65 3.86
N ILE A 68 -4.10 26.31 3.83
CA ILE A 68 -5.31 25.64 3.32
C ILE A 68 -6.50 26.00 4.24
N VAL A 69 -7.72 25.97 3.72
CA VAL A 69 -8.93 26.31 4.51
C VAL A 69 -9.75 25.08 4.87
N ARG A 70 -9.57 23.99 4.12
CA ARG A 70 -10.33 22.75 4.31
C ARG A 70 -9.48 21.52 4.06
N CYS A 71 -9.70 20.47 4.84
CA CYS A 71 -9.04 19.18 4.69
C CYS A 71 -10.09 18.05 4.76
N VAL A 72 -10.15 17.22 3.73
CA VAL A 72 -10.99 16.03 3.66
C VAL A 72 -10.09 14.81 3.88
N VAL A 73 -10.27 14.16 5.02
CA VAL A 73 -9.49 13.00 5.44
C VAL A 73 -10.34 11.74 5.22
N THR A 74 -9.87 10.81 4.38
CA THR A 74 -10.63 9.58 4.15
C THR A 74 -10.67 8.68 5.38
N MET A 75 -9.57 8.50 6.08
CA MET A 75 -9.45 7.56 7.20
C MET A 75 -8.56 8.15 8.32
N VAL A 76 -9.01 8.03 9.56
CA VAL A 76 -8.21 8.35 10.76
C VAL A 76 -7.05 7.38 10.85
N ASP A 77 -5.84 7.86 11.16
CA ASP A 77 -4.68 6.97 11.27
C ASP A 77 -4.77 6.19 12.60
N PRO A 78 -4.86 4.85 12.58
CA PRO A 78 -4.94 4.06 13.80
C PRO A 78 -3.63 4.02 14.60
N ASP A 79 -2.53 4.55 14.07
CA ASP A 79 -1.26 4.64 14.79
C ASP A 79 -1.46 5.49 16.06
N PRO A 80 -1.20 4.95 17.27
CA PRO A 80 -1.40 5.66 18.53
C PRO A 80 -0.63 6.98 18.64
N ARG A 81 0.43 7.17 17.84
CA ARG A 81 1.20 8.41 17.78
C ARG A 81 0.47 9.52 17.03
N VAL A 82 -0.49 9.18 16.16
CA VAL A 82 -1.27 10.09 15.32
C VAL A 82 -2.72 10.15 15.79
N SER A 83 -3.51 9.08 15.60
CA SER A 83 -4.86 8.83 16.11
C SER A 83 -5.66 10.07 16.52
N GLY A 84 -6.08 10.87 15.54
CA GLY A 84 -6.91 12.07 15.71
C GLY A 84 -6.16 13.37 16.00
N ARG A 85 -4.92 13.31 16.47
CA ARG A 85 -4.14 14.50 16.85
C ARG A 85 -3.81 15.40 15.66
N GLY A 86 -3.66 14.84 14.46
CA GLY A 86 -3.42 15.62 13.24
C GLY A 86 -4.68 16.40 12.84
N ILE A 87 -5.84 15.75 12.96
CA ILE A 87 -7.15 16.36 12.74
C ILE A 87 -7.40 17.48 13.75
N GLU A 88 -7.21 17.22 15.04
CA GLU A 88 -7.41 18.20 16.12
C GLU A 88 -6.54 19.43 15.93
N ARG A 89 -5.27 19.23 15.57
CA ARG A 89 -4.31 20.31 15.32
C ARG A 89 -4.72 21.20 14.16
N MET A 90 -5.19 20.62 13.05
CA MET A 90 -5.72 21.41 11.93
C MET A 90 -6.99 22.19 12.31
N ARG A 91 -7.91 21.55 13.05
CA ARG A 91 -9.13 22.22 13.56
C ARG A 91 -8.81 23.38 14.49
N ALA A 92 -7.84 23.20 15.40
CA ALA A 92 -7.40 24.25 16.31
C ALA A 92 -6.79 25.46 15.57
N ALA A 93 -6.22 25.24 14.38
CA ALA A 93 -5.73 26.30 13.50
C ALA A 93 -6.82 26.93 12.60
N GLY A 94 -8.10 26.56 12.78
CA GLY A 94 -9.23 27.10 12.03
C GLY A 94 -9.49 26.44 10.68
N ILE A 95 -8.84 25.31 10.36
CA ILE A 95 -9.12 24.54 9.15
C ILE A 95 -10.39 23.71 9.35
N GLU A 96 -11.30 23.74 8.37
CA GLU A 96 -12.45 22.84 8.32
C GLU A 96 -11.97 21.41 8.01
N VAL A 97 -12.25 20.43 8.88
CA VAL A 97 -11.82 19.04 8.68
C VAL A 97 -13.01 18.07 8.66
N GLU A 98 -13.23 17.47 7.48
CA GLU A 98 -14.18 16.36 7.28
C GLU A 98 -13.44 15.01 7.30
N VAL A 99 -14.09 13.97 7.85
CA VAL A 99 -13.49 12.65 8.01
C VAL A 99 -14.45 11.55 7.54
N GLY A 100 -13.92 10.49 6.90
CA GLY A 100 -14.62 9.21 6.75
C GLY A 100 -15.24 8.93 5.38
N ARG A 101 -15.15 9.87 4.42
CA ARG A 101 -15.60 9.63 3.04
C ARG A 101 -14.68 8.61 2.36
N ASP A 102 -15.25 7.51 1.86
CA ASP A 102 -14.54 6.39 1.21
C ASP A 102 -13.57 5.60 2.12
N ALA A 103 -13.81 5.58 3.44
CA ALA A 103 -12.93 4.92 4.42
C ALA A 103 -12.67 3.43 4.10
N GLU A 104 -13.68 2.69 3.63
CA GLU A 104 -13.52 1.28 3.24
C GLU A 104 -12.51 1.11 2.11
N ARG A 105 -12.56 1.98 1.10
CA ARG A 105 -11.62 1.93 -0.04
C ARG A 105 -10.21 2.30 0.39
N ALA A 106 -10.04 3.26 1.29
CA ALA A 106 -8.72 3.55 1.88
C ALA A 106 -8.19 2.38 2.73
N ALA A 107 -9.07 1.70 3.46
CA ALA A 107 -8.67 0.54 4.24
C ALA A 107 -8.19 -0.60 3.33
N GLN A 108 -8.84 -0.83 2.18
CA GLN A 108 -8.41 -1.83 1.21
C GLN A 108 -7.01 -1.54 0.65
N ILE A 109 -6.73 -0.32 0.21
CA ILE A 109 -5.40 0.05 -0.32
C ILE A 109 -4.29 0.07 0.73
N SER A 110 -4.64 0.12 2.03
CA SER A 110 -3.71 0.16 3.16
C SER A 110 -3.79 -1.08 4.06
N ALA A 111 -4.40 -2.17 3.58
CA ALA A 111 -4.68 -3.36 4.37
C ALA A 111 -3.45 -3.95 5.07
N GLY A 112 -2.28 -3.95 4.40
CA GLY A 112 -1.01 -4.37 4.98
C GLY A 112 -0.59 -3.52 6.17
N PHE A 113 -0.64 -2.19 6.01
CA PHE A 113 -0.35 -1.24 7.09
C PHE A 113 -1.31 -1.40 8.26
N LEU A 114 -2.62 -1.46 7.98
CA LEU A 114 -3.66 -1.57 9.00
C LEU A 114 -3.55 -2.88 9.78
N SER A 115 -3.34 -4.01 9.10
CA SER A 115 -3.17 -5.31 9.77
C SER A 115 -1.98 -5.29 10.72
N ARG A 116 -0.85 -4.70 10.30
CA ARG A 116 0.34 -4.55 11.16
C ARG A 116 0.07 -3.68 12.38
N VAL A 117 -0.58 -2.52 12.20
CA VAL A 117 -0.81 -1.57 13.31
C VAL A 117 -1.88 -2.07 14.27
N LEU A 118 -2.99 -2.61 13.77
CA LEU A 118 -4.13 -3.01 14.58
C LEU A 118 -4.01 -4.41 15.16
N GLN A 119 -3.34 -5.33 14.46
CA GLN A 119 -3.31 -6.75 14.83
C GLN A 119 -1.89 -7.29 15.09
N GLY A 120 -0.85 -6.47 14.88
CA GLY A 120 0.54 -6.90 15.10
C GLY A 120 1.01 -8.01 14.15
N ARG A 121 0.36 -8.19 13.00
CA ARG A 121 0.65 -9.27 12.04
C ARG A 121 0.52 -8.79 10.59
N PRO A 122 1.13 -9.48 9.60
CA PRO A 122 0.98 -9.12 8.20
C PRO A 122 -0.44 -9.38 7.70
N HIS A 123 -0.87 -8.60 6.70
CA HIS A 123 -2.04 -8.93 5.90
C HIS A 123 -1.69 -10.09 4.95
N VAL A 124 -2.52 -11.13 4.94
CA VAL A 124 -2.26 -12.35 4.17
C VAL A 124 -3.29 -12.49 3.07
N THR A 125 -2.82 -12.58 1.83
CA THR A 125 -3.63 -12.94 0.66
C THR A 125 -3.34 -14.38 0.25
N LEU A 126 -4.35 -15.25 0.34
CA LEU A 126 -4.28 -16.60 -0.21
C LEU A 126 -4.62 -16.56 -1.70
N LYS A 127 -3.72 -17.07 -2.54
CA LYS A 127 -3.97 -17.24 -3.98
C LYS A 127 -4.05 -18.73 -4.33
N LEU A 128 -5.12 -19.12 -5.00
CA LEU A 128 -5.31 -20.46 -5.56
C LEU A 128 -5.53 -20.39 -7.08
N ALA A 129 -5.22 -21.47 -7.79
CA ALA A 129 -5.68 -21.70 -9.16
C ALA A 129 -6.21 -23.13 -9.22
N THR A 130 -7.48 -23.28 -9.60
CA THR A 130 -8.15 -24.57 -9.63
C THR A 130 -8.89 -24.75 -10.95
N THR A 131 -9.19 -25.99 -11.28
CA THR A 131 -10.28 -26.32 -12.20
C THR A 131 -11.62 -25.88 -11.60
N LEU A 132 -12.69 -25.94 -12.41
CA LEU A 132 -14.04 -25.61 -11.97
C LEU A 132 -14.52 -26.50 -10.80
N ASP A 133 -14.10 -27.77 -10.78
CA ASP A 133 -14.38 -28.73 -9.71
C ASP A 133 -13.36 -28.67 -8.55
N GLY A 134 -12.54 -27.62 -8.48
CA GLY A 134 -11.70 -27.33 -7.30
C GLY A 134 -10.37 -28.09 -7.24
N ARG A 135 -9.84 -28.62 -8.36
CA ARG A 135 -8.58 -29.38 -8.41
C ARG A 135 -7.40 -28.48 -8.78
N ILE A 136 -6.26 -28.66 -8.11
CA ILE A 136 -5.00 -27.94 -8.38
C ILE A 136 -4.01 -28.72 -9.27
N ALA A 137 -4.28 -30.00 -9.50
CA ALA A 137 -3.53 -30.89 -10.36
C ALA A 137 -4.40 -32.13 -10.68
N THR A 138 -4.01 -32.88 -11.70
CA THR A 138 -4.53 -34.24 -11.93
C THR A 138 -4.02 -35.21 -10.85
N HIS A 139 -4.57 -36.43 -10.81
CA HIS A 139 -4.13 -37.48 -9.87
C HIS A 139 -2.66 -37.88 -10.04
N THR A 140 -2.06 -37.65 -11.22
CA THR A 140 -0.64 -37.87 -11.50
C THR A 140 0.24 -36.64 -11.20
N GLY A 141 -0.32 -35.55 -10.68
CA GLY A 141 0.42 -34.33 -10.34
C GLY A 141 0.62 -33.36 -11.50
N VAL A 142 0.10 -33.64 -12.70
CA VAL A 142 0.15 -32.68 -13.82
C VAL A 142 -0.75 -31.47 -13.51
N SER A 143 -0.13 -30.30 -13.36
CA SER A 143 -0.77 -29.05 -12.94
C SER A 143 -0.56 -27.89 -13.92
N ARG A 144 0.31 -28.06 -14.93
CA ARG A 144 0.71 -26.96 -15.80
C ARG A 144 -0.43 -26.56 -16.73
N TRP A 145 -0.81 -25.29 -16.52
CA TRP A 145 -1.79 -24.47 -17.22
C TRP A 145 -3.26 -24.83 -17.03
N ILE A 146 -3.65 -25.11 -15.78
CA ILE A 146 -5.06 -25.03 -15.36
C ILE A 146 -5.67 -23.65 -15.65
N THR A 147 -4.91 -22.58 -15.41
CA THR A 147 -5.33 -21.20 -15.68
C THR A 147 -4.52 -20.56 -16.83
N GLY A 148 -5.19 -19.73 -17.62
CA GLY A 148 -4.63 -19.04 -18.79
C GLY A 148 -3.65 -17.91 -18.46
N GLU A 149 -3.12 -17.26 -19.49
CA GLU A 149 -2.08 -16.24 -19.35
C GLU A 149 -2.52 -15.03 -18.51
N ASP A 150 -3.75 -14.55 -18.70
CA ASP A 150 -4.23 -13.38 -17.98
C ASP A 150 -4.35 -13.61 -16.48
N ALA A 151 -4.79 -14.81 -16.07
CA ALA A 151 -4.81 -15.20 -14.66
C ALA A 151 -3.39 -15.22 -14.05
N ARG A 152 -2.38 -15.60 -14.84
CA ARG A 152 -0.98 -15.59 -14.40
C ARG A 152 -0.41 -14.18 -14.34
N ARG A 153 -0.82 -13.30 -15.26
CA ARG A 153 -0.52 -11.86 -15.24
C ARG A 153 -1.07 -11.22 -13.97
N LEU A 154 -2.30 -11.54 -13.59
CA LEU A 154 -2.90 -11.13 -12.31
C LEU A 154 -2.10 -11.67 -11.11
N GLY A 155 -1.66 -12.93 -11.16
CA GLY A 155 -0.77 -13.51 -10.15
C GLY A 155 0.54 -12.72 -9.97
N HIS A 156 1.12 -12.20 -11.05
CA HIS A 156 2.26 -11.29 -10.95
C HIS A 156 1.90 -9.93 -10.38
N GLY A 157 0.70 -9.41 -10.67
CA GLY A 157 0.17 -8.20 -10.05
C GLY A 157 0.07 -8.32 -8.53
N LEU A 158 -0.40 -9.47 -8.02
CA LEU A 158 -0.43 -9.76 -6.59
C LEU A 158 0.99 -9.80 -6.00
N ARG A 159 1.96 -10.40 -6.70
CA ARG A 159 3.37 -10.42 -6.25
C ARG A 159 3.93 -9.00 -6.10
N ALA A 160 3.64 -8.11 -7.05
CA ALA A 160 4.12 -6.73 -7.01
C ALA A 160 3.55 -5.88 -5.84
N GLN A 161 2.44 -6.35 -5.26
CA GLN A 161 1.74 -5.70 -4.15
C GLN A 161 2.10 -6.30 -2.78
N ALA A 162 2.80 -7.44 -2.75
CA ALA A 162 3.18 -8.12 -1.52
C ALA A 162 4.64 -7.86 -1.16
N ASP A 163 4.94 -7.73 0.13
CA ASP A 163 6.32 -7.64 0.63
C ASP A 163 7.01 -9.02 0.58
N ALA A 164 6.23 -10.10 0.75
CA ALA A 164 6.70 -11.47 0.72
C ALA A 164 5.72 -12.41 -0.02
N ILE A 165 6.28 -13.47 -0.61
CA ILE A 165 5.54 -14.61 -1.17
C ILE A 165 5.98 -15.88 -0.46
N LEU A 166 5.01 -16.69 -0.05
CA LEU A 166 5.25 -17.91 0.72
C LEU A 166 4.77 -19.14 -0.04
N VAL A 167 5.59 -20.18 -0.07
CA VAL A 167 5.22 -21.53 -0.51
C VAL A 167 5.80 -22.58 0.44
N GLY A 168 5.24 -23.79 0.41
CA GLY A 168 5.87 -24.96 1.06
C GLY A 168 6.99 -25.56 0.20
N SER A 169 7.89 -26.32 0.82
CA SER A 169 9.02 -26.94 0.10
C SER A 169 8.61 -27.86 -1.03
N LEU A 170 7.45 -28.52 -0.95
CA LEU A 170 6.93 -29.37 -2.02
C LEU A 170 6.64 -28.57 -3.30
N THR A 171 6.08 -27.35 -3.20
CA THR A 171 5.89 -26.47 -4.36
C THR A 171 7.24 -26.02 -4.92
N ALA A 172 8.17 -25.64 -4.05
CA ALA A 172 9.49 -25.19 -4.47
C ALA A 172 10.27 -26.30 -5.23
N ILE A 173 10.13 -27.55 -4.80
CA ILE A 173 10.77 -28.71 -5.43
C ILE A 173 10.05 -29.15 -6.71
N ALA A 174 8.72 -29.29 -6.67
CA ALA A 174 7.96 -29.84 -7.79
C ALA A 174 7.86 -28.88 -8.99
N ASP A 175 7.72 -27.58 -8.72
CA ASP A 175 7.50 -26.59 -9.76
C ASP A 175 8.78 -25.82 -10.14
N ASP A 176 9.84 -25.89 -9.32
CA ASP A 176 11.07 -25.08 -9.40
C ASP A 176 10.81 -23.60 -9.77
N PRO A 177 9.99 -22.88 -8.97
CA PRO A 177 9.56 -21.53 -9.33
C PRO A 177 10.57 -20.47 -8.88
N GLU A 178 10.75 -19.41 -9.66
CA GLU A 178 11.49 -18.21 -9.20
C GLU A 178 10.70 -17.37 -8.17
N LEU A 179 9.36 -17.43 -8.26
CA LEU A 179 8.41 -16.60 -7.50
C LEU A 179 8.61 -15.07 -7.59
N THR A 180 9.29 -14.60 -8.63
CA THR A 180 9.50 -13.18 -8.94
C THR A 180 8.27 -12.50 -9.56
N CYS A 181 8.24 -11.16 -9.53
CA CYS A 181 7.36 -10.37 -10.39
C CYS A 181 8.03 -10.15 -11.75
N ARG A 182 7.32 -10.46 -12.84
CA ARG A 182 7.83 -10.33 -14.22
C ARG A 182 6.97 -9.44 -15.11
N LEU A 183 6.15 -8.59 -14.49
CA LEU A 183 5.44 -7.56 -15.25
C LEU A 183 6.43 -6.48 -15.70
N PRO A 184 6.31 -5.97 -16.93
CA PRO A 184 7.15 -4.87 -17.42
C PRO A 184 7.19 -3.70 -16.44
N GLY A 185 8.39 -3.22 -16.10
CA GLY A 185 8.60 -2.11 -15.17
C GLY A 185 8.43 -2.44 -13.67
N LEU A 186 7.94 -3.64 -13.31
CA LEU A 186 7.66 -4.03 -11.92
C LEU A 186 8.58 -5.15 -11.39
N ALA A 187 9.65 -5.51 -12.10
CA ALA A 187 10.59 -6.52 -11.64
C ALA A 187 11.23 -6.19 -10.29
N HIS A 188 11.51 -4.90 -10.04
CA HIS A 188 12.03 -4.37 -8.79
C HIS A 188 11.06 -4.50 -7.60
N ARG A 189 9.77 -4.82 -7.87
CA ARG A 189 8.72 -5.10 -6.89
C ARG A 189 8.61 -6.60 -6.58
N SER A 190 9.62 -7.39 -6.92
CA SER A 190 9.62 -8.82 -6.58
C SER A 190 9.64 -8.99 -5.06
N PRO A 191 8.74 -9.82 -4.50
CA PRO A 191 8.65 -10.01 -3.06
C PRO A 191 9.82 -10.82 -2.51
N VAL A 192 10.05 -10.71 -1.19
CA VAL A 192 10.87 -11.66 -0.45
C VAL A 192 10.28 -13.07 -0.59
N ARG A 193 11.12 -14.07 -0.86
CA ARG A 193 10.70 -15.44 -1.12
C ARG A 193 10.87 -16.26 0.15
N ILE A 194 9.76 -16.73 0.71
CA ILE A 194 9.73 -17.51 1.95
C ILE A 194 9.36 -18.94 1.60
N VAL A 195 10.23 -19.89 1.95
CA VAL A 195 9.95 -21.32 1.80
C VAL A 195 9.80 -21.93 3.19
N VAL A 196 8.65 -22.54 3.44
CA VAL A 196 8.43 -23.32 4.66
C VAL A 196 8.90 -24.75 4.40
N ASP A 197 10.02 -25.12 5.01
CA ASP A 197 10.65 -26.42 4.83
C ASP A 197 11.07 -27.04 6.16
N SER A 198 10.20 -27.90 6.71
CA SER A 198 10.42 -28.52 8.02
C SER A 198 11.62 -29.47 8.08
N HIS A 199 12.14 -29.90 6.94
CA HIS A 199 13.21 -30.90 6.84
C HIS A 199 14.40 -30.44 6.00
N LEU A 200 14.46 -29.15 5.60
CA LEU A 200 15.54 -28.57 4.81
C LEU A 200 15.89 -29.41 3.55
N ARG A 201 14.85 -29.77 2.78
CA ARG A 201 14.94 -30.59 1.57
C ARG A 201 15.16 -29.78 0.30
N LEU A 202 14.93 -28.46 0.34
CA LEU A 202 15.09 -27.59 -0.82
C LEU A 202 16.54 -27.68 -1.36
N PRO A 203 16.75 -28.09 -2.62
CA PRO A 203 18.07 -28.14 -3.21
C PRO A 203 18.67 -26.73 -3.34
N LEU A 204 19.98 -26.60 -3.12
CA LEU A 204 20.71 -25.34 -3.37
C LEU A 204 20.73 -24.93 -4.85
N THR A 205 20.35 -25.85 -5.76
CA THR A 205 20.22 -25.60 -7.19
C THR A 205 18.83 -25.10 -7.61
N ALA A 206 17.87 -25.00 -6.67
CA ALA A 206 16.52 -24.52 -6.98
C ALA A 206 16.55 -23.03 -7.35
N ARG A 207 15.74 -22.61 -8.34
CA ARG A 207 15.74 -21.23 -8.86
C ARG A 207 15.36 -20.15 -7.85
N ILE A 208 14.79 -20.56 -6.72
CA ILE A 208 14.38 -19.68 -5.64
C ILE A 208 15.53 -19.34 -4.67
N VAL A 209 16.58 -20.17 -4.65
CA VAL A 209 17.82 -19.99 -3.88
C VAL A 209 18.74 -19.05 -4.64
#